data_AF-A0A098M6C3-F1
#
_entry.id   AF-A0A098M6C3-F1
#
_cell.length_a   1.000
_cell.length_b   1.000
_cell.length_c   1.000
_cell.angle_alpha   90.00
_cell.angle_beta   90.00
_cell.angle_gamma   90.00
#
_symmetry.space_group_name_H-M   'P 1'
#
loop_
_entity.id
_entity.type
_entity.pdbx_description
1 polymer ?
#
loop_
_entity_poly.entity_id
_entity_poly.type
_entity_poly.pdbx_seq_one_letter_code
_entity_poly.pdbx_strand_id
1 'polypeptide(L)' 'MFQNQEFKVYIITTGDIMRFFVIEIIIGTMTYSLAMKLFHNVILASAGGWVGTETIKRLNAAVKILVK' A
#
# COMPACT_ATOMS: atom_id res chain seq x y z
N MET A 1 -33.12 37.68 13.67
CA MET A 1 -33.17 36.35 13.03
C MET A 1 -32.42 35.39 13.96
N PHE A 2 -33.11 34.82 14.94
CA PHE A 2 -32.47 33.95 15.93
C PHE A 2 -32.26 32.58 15.28
N GLN A 3 -31.01 32.27 14.92
CA GLN A 3 -30.64 30.92 14.50
C GLN A 3 -30.85 29.99 15.69
N ASN A 4 -31.66 28.95 15.48
CA ASN A 4 -31.92 27.88 16.44
C ASN A 4 -30.59 27.23 16.87
N GLN A 5 -30.02 27.69 17.98
CA GLN A 5 -28.91 27.00 18.65
C GLN A 5 -29.48 25.81 19.42
N GLU A 6 -29.77 24.74 18.68
CA GLU A 6 -30.18 23.48 19.29
C GLU A 6 -29.00 22.88 20.05
N PHE A 7 -29.17 22.71 21.36
CA PHE A 7 -28.21 22.05 22.23
C PHE A 7 -28.12 20.56 21.84
N LYS A 8 -26.98 20.15 21.26
CA LYS A 8 -26.74 18.75 20.86
C LYS A 8 -25.88 18.04 21.90
N VAL A 9 -26.41 16.95 22.43
CA VAL A 9 -25.70 16.06 23.34
C VAL A 9 -25.30 14.79 22.58
N TYR A 10 -24.02 14.47 22.60
CA TYR A 10 -23.49 13.23 22.05
C TYR A 10 -23.20 12.26 23.19
N ILE A 11 -23.77 11.06 23.12
CA ILE A 11 -23.54 9.99 24.09
C ILE A 11 -22.54 9.04 23.46
N ILE A 12 -21.33 9.00 24.02
CA ILE A 12 -20.31 8.02 23.63
C ILE A 12 -20.45 6.84 24.57
N THR A 13 -20.82 5.69 24.03
CA THR A 13 -20.93 4.45 24.79
C THR A 13 -19.61 3.68 24.74
N THR A 14 -19.44 2.73 25.66
CA THR A 14 -18.30 1.79 25.63
C THR A 14 -18.23 1.02 24.31
N GLY A 15 -19.38 0.75 23.67
CA GLY A 15 -19.43 0.12 22.35
C GLY A 15 -18.84 0.99 21.25
N ASP A 16 -19.03 2.31 21.31
CA ASP A 16 -18.45 3.25 20.36
C ASP A 16 -16.93 3.33 20.50
N ILE A 17 -16.43 3.30 21.74
CA ILE A 17 -14.99 3.25 22.04
C ILE A 17 -14.40 1.94 21.50
N MET A 18 -15.06 0.80 21.72
CA MET A 18 -14.60 -0.49 21.20
C MET A 18 -14.57 -0.53 19.68
N ARG A 19 -15.59 0.05 19.02
CA ARG A 19 -15.61 0.18 17.55
C ARG A 19 -14.46 1.04 17.04
N PHE A 20 -14.17 2.16 17.71
CA PHE A 20 -13.01 2.99 17.38
C PHE A 20 -11.70 2.21 17.51
N PHE A 21 -11.51 1.45 18.60
CA PHE A 21 -10.32 0.61 18.76
C PHE A 21 -10.19 -0.46 17.68
N VAL A 22 -11.27 -1.16 17.36
CA VAL A 22 -11.24 -2.21 16.34
C VAL A 22 -10.96 -1.63 14.96
N ILE A 23 -11.66 -0.56 14.56
CA ILE A 23 -11.54 0.02 13.23
C ILE A 23 -10.20 0.76 13.09
N GLU A 24 -9.90 1.67 13.99
CA GLU A 24 -8.77 2.57 13.81
C GLU A 24 -7.44 1.88 14.14
N ILE A 25 -7.41 1.11 15.22
CA ILE A 25 -6.16 0.53 15.71
C ILE A 25 -5.90 -0.82 15.07
N ILE A 26 -6.87 -1.74 15.10
CA ILE A 26 -6.64 -3.09 14.56
C ILE A 26 -6.64 -3.06 13.03
N ILE A 27 -7.74 -2.62 12.41
CA ILE A 27 -7.84 -2.59 10.95
C ILE A 27 -6.84 -1.60 10.36
N GLY A 28 -6.65 -0.42 10.97
CA GLY A 28 -5.64 0.55 10.53
C GLY A 28 -4.21 -0.01 10.56
N THR A 29 -3.81 -0.68 11.64
CA THR A 29 -2.46 -1.26 11.75
C THR A 29 -2.26 -2.44 10.79
N MET A 30 -3.27 -3.29 10.59
CA MET A 30 -3.20 -4.37 9.60
C MET A 30 -3.10 -3.82 8.18
N THR A 31 -3.88 -2.78 7.88
CA THR A 31 -3.85 -2.09 6.58
C THR A 31 -2.48 -1.48 6.33
N TYR A 32 -1.89 -0.81 7.32
CA TYR A 32 -0.53 -0.28 7.25
C TYR A 32 0.52 -1.38 7.02
N SER A 33 0.44 -2.49 7.76
CA SER A 33 1.37 -3.61 7.60
C SER A 33 1.27 -4.26 6.22
N LEU A 34 0.05 -4.41 5.69
CA LEU A 34 -0.20 -4.91 4.34
C LEU A 34 0.32 -3.95 3.28
N ALA A 35 0.03 -2.64 3.42
CA ALA A 35 0.56 -1.62 2.54
C ALA A 35 2.09 -1.65 2.56
N MET A 36 2.72 -1.71 3.72
CA MET A 36 4.18 -1.77 3.87
C MET A 36 4.77 -2.98 3.13
N LYS A 37 4.13 -4.16 3.22
CA LYS A 37 4.56 -5.39 2.52
C LYS A 37 4.34 -5.33 1.02
N LEU A 38 3.22 -4.75 0.58
CA LEU A 38 2.85 -4.65 -0.83
C LEU A 38 3.67 -3.57 -1.55
N PHE A 39 3.85 -2.40 -0.95
CA PHE A 39 4.70 -1.35 -1.50
C PHE A 39 6.20 -1.62 -1.31
N HIS A 40 6.57 -2.62 -0.50
CA HIS A 40 7.91 -3.21 -0.53
C HIS A 40 8.24 -3.89 -1.88
N ASN A 41 7.26 -4.14 -2.77
CA ASN A 41 7.48 -4.67 -4.12
C ASN A 41 8.17 -3.71 -5.11
N VAL A 42 8.71 -2.60 -4.62
CA VAL A 42 9.98 -2.08 -5.14
C VAL A 42 10.98 -3.23 -5.41
N ILE A 43 10.99 -4.30 -4.60
CA ILE A 43 11.76 -5.53 -4.81
C ILE A 43 11.39 -6.24 -6.11
N LEU A 44 10.10 -6.47 -6.39
CA LEU A 44 9.65 -7.07 -7.64
C LEU A 44 9.97 -6.18 -8.85
N ALA A 45 9.79 -4.87 -8.71
CA ALA A 45 10.14 -3.89 -9.74
C ALA A 45 11.65 -3.87 -10.03
N SER A 46 12.51 -3.98 -9.00
CA SER A 46 13.95 -4.09 -9.15
C SER A 46 14.40 -5.44 -9.74
N ALA A 47 13.78 -6.54 -9.32
CA ALA A 47 14.06 -7.87 -9.83
C ALA A 47 13.67 -7.99 -11.31
N GLY A 48 12.50 -7.47 -11.70
CA GLY A 48 12.07 -7.40 -13.09
C GLY A 48 12.96 -6.50 -13.95
N GLY A 49 13.39 -5.35 -13.42
CA GLY A 49 14.32 -4.45 -14.12
C GLY A 49 15.70 -5.08 -14.38
N TRP A 50 16.24 -5.82 -13.41
CA TRP A 50 17.51 -6.54 -13.56
C TRP A 50 17.40 -7.70 -14.56
N VAL A 51 16.38 -8.54 -14.44
CA VAL A 51 16.14 -9.66 -15.36
C VAL A 51 15.96 -9.14 -16.79
N GLY A 52 15.19 -8.07 -17.00
CA GLY A 52 14.99 -7.47 -18.32
C GLY A 52 16.27 -6.94 -18.95
N THR A 53 17.06 -6.18 -18.19
CA THR A 53 18.30 -5.58 -18.72
C THR A 53 19.38 -6.62 -19.02
N GLU A 54 19.53 -7.64 -18.18
CA GLU A 54 20.52 -8.71 -18.37
C GLU A 54 20.14 -9.62 -19.55
N THR A 55 18.84 -9.88 -19.73
CA THR A 55 18.33 -10.66 -20.87
C THR A 55 18.59 -9.95 -22.19
N ILE A 56 18.37 -8.63 -22.27
CA ILE A 56 18.62 -7.84 -23.49
C ILE A 56 20.11 -7.82 -23.84
N LYS A 57 21.00 -7.68 -22.84
CA LYS A 57 22.46 -7.73 -23.06
C LYS A 57 22.90 -9.08 -23.63
N ARG A 58 22.40 -10.17 -23.06
CA ARG A 58 22.72 -11.54 -23.51
C ARG A 58 22.16 -11.85 -24.89
N LEU A 59 20.97 -11.36 -25.19
CA LEU A 59 20.36 -11.49 -26.52
C LEU A 59 21.18 -10.74 -27.58
N ASN A 60 21.61 -9.51 -27.29
CA ASN A 60 22.42 -8.73 -28.21
C ASN A 60 23.80 -9.39 -28.45
N ALA A 61 24.41 -9.97 -27.42
CA ALA A 61 25.64 -10.75 -27.56
C ALA A 61 25.44 -12.00 -28.44
N ALA A 62 24.35 -12.75 -28.24
CA ALA A 62 24.03 -13.93 -29.05
C ALA A 62 23.79 -13.57 -30.53
N VAL A 63 23.05 -12.48 -30.81
CA VAL A 63 22.80 -11.99 -32.17
C VAL A 63 24.11 -11.59 -32.86
N LYS A 64 25.03 -10.91 -32.16
CA LYS A 64 26.34 -10.55 -32.72
C LYS A 64 27.21 -11.75 -33.08
N ILE A 65 27.08 -12.86 -32.35
CA ILE A 65 27.79 -14.11 -32.64
C ILE A 65 27.19 -14.81 -33.86
N LEU A 66 25.87 -14.73 -34.05
CA LEU A 66 25.16 -15.36 -35.17
C LEU A 66 25.31 -14.60 -36.50
N VAL A 67 25.60 -13.30 -36.46
CA VAL A 67 25.73 -12.43 -37.64
C VAL A 67 27.18 -12.32 -38.13
N LYS A 68 28.15 -12.90 -37.41
CA LYS A 68 29.56 -13.00 -37.83
C LYS A 68 29.81 -14.28 -38.60
#